data_AF-A0A5B9Y522-F1
#
_entry.id   AF-A0A5B9Y522-F1
#
_cell.length_a   1.000
_cell.length_b   1.000
_cell.length_c   1.000
_cell.angle_alpha   90.00
_cell.angle_beta   90.00
_cell.angle_gamma   90.00
#
_symmetry.space_group_name_H-M   'P 1'
#
loop_
_entity.id
_entity.type
_entity.pdbx_description
1 polymer ?
#
loop_
_entity_poly.entity_id
_entity_poly.type
_entity_poly.pdbx_seq_one_letter_code
_entity_poly.pdbx_strand_id
1 'polypeptide(L)'
;MLERFLNKEEKKLFSHKNLKKIKKQDFFAYLEMEEALLESLKKKYRLDSIDNPITEEEIEKQERFVKRLNEYYYDVVLIDPKKGQDPLKNLDKEFEKLIKPYERIQRKQLK
;
A
#
# COMPACT_ATOMS: atom_id res chain seq x y z
N MET A 1 16.61 -5.39 10.79
CA MET A 1 16.35 -3.94 10.98
C MET A 1 14.89 -3.63 11.34
N LEU A 2 13.88 -4.41 10.91
CA LEU A 2 12.48 -4.37 11.40
C LEU A 2 12.29 -4.81 12.87
N GLU A 3 13.21 -5.63 13.39
CA GLU A 3 13.12 -6.18 14.76
C GLU A 3 13.20 -5.13 15.87
N ARG A 4 13.62 -3.89 15.59
CA ARG A 4 13.68 -2.84 16.61
C ARG A 4 12.37 -2.08 16.80
N PHE A 5 11.43 -2.19 15.86
CA PHE A 5 10.23 -1.35 15.82
C PHE A 5 8.91 -2.10 16.06
N LEU A 6 8.92 -3.43 15.93
CA LEU A 6 7.73 -4.25 16.09
C LEU A 6 7.59 -4.72 17.54
N ASN A 7 6.37 -4.81 18.05
CA ASN A 7 6.08 -5.44 19.34
C ASN A 7 6.25 -6.97 19.25
N LYS A 8 6.15 -7.68 20.38
CA LYS A 8 6.48 -9.12 20.45
C LYS A 8 5.55 -9.98 19.57
N GLU A 9 4.30 -9.54 19.39
CA GLU A 9 3.30 -10.24 18.57
C GLU A 9 3.47 -9.91 17.08
N GLU A 10 3.70 -8.64 16.76
CA GLU A 10 4.03 -8.17 15.42
C GLU A 10 5.32 -8.81 14.89
N LYS A 11 6.37 -8.94 15.71
CA LYS A 11 7.59 -9.66 15.32
C LYS A 11 7.33 -11.12 14.96
N LYS A 12 6.34 -11.75 15.61
CA LYS A 12 5.91 -13.12 15.31
C LYS A 12 5.21 -13.17 13.94
N LEU A 13 4.33 -12.21 13.69
CA LEU A 13 3.62 -12.01 12.41
C LEU A 13 4.56 -11.69 11.25
N PHE A 14 5.53 -10.81 11.47
CA PHE A 14 6.52 -10.35 10.49
C PHE A 14 7.87 -11.11 10.59
N SER A 15 7.89 -12.30 11.18
CA SER A 15 9.10 -13.14 11.17
C SER A 15 9.46 -13.52 9.73
N HIS A 16 10.75 -13.75 9.45
CA HIS A 16 11.23 -14.05 8.09
C HIS A 16 10.54 -15.28 7.44
N LYS A 17 10.01 -16.20 8.26
CA LYS A 17 9.18 -17.35 7.83
C LYS A 17 7.76 -16.97 7.43
N ASN A 18 7.17 -15.95 8.08
CA ASN A 18 5.80 -15.49 7.82
C ASN A 18 5.75 -14.35 6.79
N LEU A 19 6.80 -13.53 6.69
CA LEU A 19 6.96 -12.54 5.61
C LEU A 19 6.94 -13.17 4.22
N LYS A 20 7.47 -14.39 4.06
CA LYS A 20 7.37 -15.16 2.80
C LYS A 20 5.95 -15.66 2.49
N LYS A 21 5.05 -15.66 3.47
CA LYS A 21 3.68 -16.18 3.38
C LYS A 21 2.62 -15.09 3.28
N ILE A 22 2.91 -13.87 3.70
CA ILE A 22 2.02 -12.73 3.48
C ILE A 22 1.93 -12.51 1.97
N LYS A 23 0.76 -12.79 1.38
CA LYS A 23 0.55 -12.53 -0.04
C LYS A 23 0.53 -11.02 -0.23
N LYS A 24 0.99 -10.53 -1.39
CA LYS A 24 0.96 -9.08 -1.71
C LYS A 24 -0.43 -8.47 -1.50
N GLN A 25 -1.47 -9.27 -1.71
CA GLN A 25 -2.89 -8.94 -1.48
C GLN A 25 -3.21 -8.71 0.00
N ASP A 26 -2.68 -9.54 0.90
CA ASP A 26 -2.93 -9.42 2.34
C ASP A 26 -2.24 -8.16 2.90
N PHE A 27 -1.05 -7.83 2.40
CA PHE A 27 -0.36 -6.59 2.77
C PHE A 27 -1.10 -5.37 2.22
N PHE A 28 -1.58 -5.42 0.98
CA PHE A 28 -2.34 -4.33 0.38
C PHE A 28 -3.64 -4.07 1.14
N ALA A 29 -4.39 -5.12 1.49
CA ALA A 29 -5.60 -4.98 2.31
C ALA A 29 -5.30 -4.40 3.71
N TYR A 30 -4.16 -4.75 4.30
CA TYR A 30 -3.71 -4.15 5.56
C TYR A 30 -3.39 -2.66 5.39
N LEU A 31 -2.70 -2.28 4.31
CA LEU A 31 -2.42 -0.88 4.00
C LEU A 31 -3.72 -0.06 3.79
N GLU A 32 -4.68 -0.59 3.01
CA GLU A 32 -5.99 0.05 2.80
C GLU A 32 -6.74 0.28 4.12
N MET A 33 -6.66 -0.68 5.05
CA MET A 33 -7.27 -0.55 6.37
C MET A 33 -6.63 0.58 7.19
N GLU A 34 -5.30 0.69 7.19
CA GLU A 34 -4.57 1.73 7.92
C GLU A 34 -4.80 3.13 7.32
N GLU A 35 -4.97 3.22 5.99
CA GLU A 35 -5.38 4.45 5.29
C GLU A 35 -6.82 4.86 5.63
N ALA A 36 -7.74 3.89 5.69
CA ALA A 36 -9.12 4.15 6.10
C ALA A 36 -9.22 4.63 7.56
N LEU A 37 -8.39 4.06 8.44
CA LEU A 37 -8.27 4.51 9.83
C LEU A 37 -7.78 5.97 9.90
N LEU A 38 -6.76 6.32 9.13
CA LEU A 38 -6.23 7.68 9.07
C LEU A 38 -7.28 8.67 8.57
N GLU A 39 -8.01 8.35 7.50
CA GLU A 39 -9.08 9.20 6.99
C GLU A 39 -10.22 9.37 8.02
N SER A 40 -10.55 8.31 8.75
CA SER A 40 -11.52 8.37 9.84
C SER A 40 -11.09 9.34 10.95
N LEU A 41 -9.81 9.28 11.37
CA LEU A 41 -9.25 10.19 12.37
C LEU A 41 -9.28 11.65 11.89
N LYS A 42 -8.85 11.91 10.65
CA LYS A 42 -8.91 13.24 10.03
C LYS A 42 -10.33 13.76 9.90
N LYS A 43 -11.29 12.90 9.57
CA LYS A 43 -12.70 13.28 9.46
C LYS A 43 -13.27 13.62 10.84
N LYS A 44 -12.97 12.82 11.86
CA LYS A 44 -13.37 13.10 13.24
C LYS A 44 -12.81 14.44 13.72
N TYR A 45 -11.52 14.67 13.53
CA TYR A 45 -10.87 15.93 13.90
C TYR A 45 -11.49 17.15 13.19
N ARG A 46 -11.84 17.03 11.90
CA ARG A 46 -12.54 18.09 11.15
C ARG A 46 -13.96 18.38 11.64
N LEU A 47 -14.65 17.38 12.21
CA LEU A 47 -16.01 17.50 12.71
C LEU A 47 -16.05 18.01 14.15
N ASP A 48 -15.02 17.71 14.94
CA ASP A 48 -14.85 18.27 16.27
C ASP A 48 -14.54 19.77 16.14
N SER A 49 -15.37 20.62 16.75
CA SER A 49 -15.24 22.08 16.70
C SER A 49 -14.21 22.64 17.69
N ILE A 50 -13.39 21.75 18.28
CA ILE A 50 -12.44 22.06 19.34
C ILE A 50 -11.08 21.52 18.89
N ASP A 51 -10.07 22.39 18.87
CA ASP A 51 -8.69 21.99 18.62
C ASP A 51 -8.24 21.01 19.71
N ASN A 52 -8.14 19.73 19.34
CA ASN A 52 -7.68 18.67 20.24
C ASN A 52 -6.25 18.26 19.88
N PRO A 53 -5.24 18.79 20.60
CA PRO A 53 -3.83 18.52 20.30
C PRO A 53 -3.45 17.03 20.42
N ILE A 54 -4.19 16.25 21.22
CA ILE A 54 -3.96 14.81 21.36
C ILE A 54 -4.36 14.09 20.07
N THR A 55 -5.51 14.45 19.50
CA THR A 55 -5.99 13.85 18.25
C THR A 55 -5.12 14.29 17.06
N GLU A 56 -4.60 15.52 17.09
CA GLU A 56 -3.65 16.00 16.09
C GLU A 56 -2.33 15.21 16.15
N GLU A 57 -1.76 14.98 17.34
CA GLU A 57 -0.56 14.17 17.52
C GLU A 57 -0.79 12.71 17.06
N GLU A 58 -1.98 12.17 17.31
CA GLU A 58 -2.36 10.82 16.89
C GLU A 58 -2.50 10.71 15.37
N ILE A 59 -3.07 11.73 14.71
CA ILE A 59 -3.11 11.85 13.25
C ILE A 59 -1.68 11.86 12.69
N GLU A 60 -0.80 12.71 13.22
CA GLU A 60 0.59 12.79 12.72
C GLU A 60 1.34 11.47 12.88
N LYS A 61 1.13 10.75 13.99
CA LYS A 61 1.75 9.44 14.22
C LYS A 61 1.24 8.43 13.19
N GLN A 62 -0.06 8.41 12.95
CA GLN A 62 -0.69 7.52 11.98
C GLN A 62 -0.27 7.86 10.53
N GLU A 63 -0.18 9.14 10.17
CA GLU A 63 0.33 9.57 8.86
C GLU A 63 1.75 9.07 8.62
N ARG A 64 2.64 9.25 9.61
CA ARG A 64 4.02 8.76 9.54
C ARG A 64 4.09 7.24 9.46
N PHE A 65 3.13 6.53 10.05
CA PHE A 65 3.05 5.08 9.96
C PHE A 65 2.59 4.61 8.58
N VAL A 66 1.46 5.12 8.08
CA VAL A 66 0.93 4.84 6.74
C VAL A 66 1.95 5.15 5.65
N LYS A 67 2.66 6.29 5.75
CA LYS A 67 3.71 6.66 4.79
C LYS A 67 4.81 5.60 4.73
N ARG A 68 5.29 5.14 5.89
CA ARG A 68 6.33 4.09 5.97
C ARG A 68 5.84 2.74 5.47
N LEU A 69 4.57 2.39 5.70
CA LEU A 69 3.97 1.18 5.15
C LEU A 69 3.86 1.23 3.62
N ASN A 70 3.47 2.38 3.08
CA ASN A 70 3.43 2.62 1.65
C ASN A 70 4.83 2.47 1.02
N GLU A 71 5.83 3.15 1.56
CA GLU A 71 7.23 3.02 1.11
C GLU A 71 7.68 1.55 1.11
N TYR A 72 7.39 0.81 2.18
CA TYR A 72 7.70 -0.62 2.27
C TYR A 72 6.96 -1.48 1.24
N TYR A 73 5.69 -1.17 0.96
CA TYR A 73 4.92 -1.88 -0.06
C TYR A 73 5.58 -1.76 -1.43
N TYR A 74 5.96 -0.55 -1.82
CA TYR A 74 6.63 -0.30 -3.10
C TYR A 74 8.03 -0.90 -3.15
N ASP A 75 8.83 -0.73 -2.11
CA ASP A 75 10.25 -1.11 -2.11
C ASP A 75 10.49 -2.60 -1.89
N VAL A 76 9.63 -3.28 -1.12
CA VAL A 76 9.90 -4.64 -0.64
C VAL A 76 8.85 -5.64 -1.10
N VAL A 77 7.57 -5.25 -1.12
CA VAL A 77 6.48 -6.17 -1.49
C VAL A 77 6.31 -6.21 -3.01
N LEU A 78 6.37 -5.07 -3.69
CA LEU A 78 6.24 -5.00 -5.14
C LEU A 78 7.51 -5.47 -5.86
N ILE A 79 8.71 -5.14 -5.35
CA ILE A 79 9.97 -5.64 -5.90
C ILE A 79 10.11 -7.14 -5.58
N ASP A 80 9.87 -7.99 -6.57
CA ASP A 80 10.05 -9.44 -6.44
C ASP A 80 11.56 -9.77 -6.40
N PRO A 81 12.10 -10.26 -5.26
CA PRO A 81 13.53 -10.52 -5.12
C PRO A 81 14.03 -11.64 -6.04
N LYS A 82 13.12 -12.44 -6.63
CA LYS A 82 13.47 -13.45 -7.65
C LYS A 82 13.47 -12.91 -9.08
N LYS A 83 12.88 -11.74 -9.33
CA LYS A 83 12.75 -11.18 -10.68
C LYS A 83 13.58 -9.94 -10.95
N GLY A 84 14.10 -9.24 -9.93
CA GLY A 84 15.06 -8.13 -10.12
C GLY A 84 14.62 -7.06 -11.13
N GLN A 85 13.33 -7.00 -11.47
CA GLN A 85 12.79 -6.13 -12.50
C GLN A 85 11.93 -5.10 -11.81
N ASP A 86 12.35 -3.86 -11.99
CA ASP A 86 11.63 -2.63 -11.72
C ASP A 86 10.12 -2.80 -12.01
N PRO A 87 9.22 -2.53 -11.04
CA PRO A 87 7.77 -2.60 -11.26
C PRO A 87 7.30 -1.76 -12.47
N LEU A 88 8.01 -0.67 -12.78
CA LEU A 88 7.69 0.22 -13.89
C LEU A 88 8.07 -0.37 -15.25
N LYS A 89 9.01 -1.33 -15.32
CA LYS A 89 9.44 -1.94 -16.60
C LYS A 89 8.38 -2.78 -17.29
N ASN A 90 7.36 -3.24 -16.56
CA ASN A 90 6.28 -4.05 -17.12
C ASN A 90 4.96 -3.28 -17.26
N LEU A 91 4.91 -2.02 -16.84
CA LEU A 91 3.71 -1.20 -16.92
C LEU A 91 3.26 -1.03 -18.37
N ASP A 92 4.20 -0.76 -19.29
CA ASP A 92 3.93 -0.62 -20.73
C ASP A 92 3.34 -1.89 -21.34
N LYS A 93 3.84 -3.07 -20.92
CA LYS A 93 3.35 -4.37 -21.42
C LYS A 93 1.96 -4.69 -20.88
N GLU A 94 1.65 -4.29 -19.65
CA GLU A 94 0.31 -4.46 -19.09
C GLU A 94 -0.68 -3.46 -19.70
N PHE A 95 -0.25 -2.22 -19.90
CA PHE A 95 -1.02 -1.19 -20.59
C PHE A 95 -1.34 -1.57 -22.04
N GLU A 96 -0.36 -2.08 -22.80
CA GLU A 96 -0.58 -2.59 -24.16
C GLU A 96 -1.58 -3.76 -24.20
N LYS A 97 -1.54 -4.65 -23.21
CA LYS A 97 -2.50 -5.77 -23.12
C LYS A 97 -3.91 -5.28 -22.84
N LEU A 98 -4.05 -4.23 -22.05
CA LEU A 98 -5.35 -3.61 -21.74
C LEU A 98 -5.90 -2.82 -22.93
N ILE A 99 -5.04 -2.13 -23.69
CA ILE A 99 -5.44 -1.29 -24.82
C ILE A 99 -5.71 -2.09 -26.11
N LYS A 100 -4.96 -3.16 -26.37
CA LYS A 100 -5.12 -4.00 -27.59
C LYS A 100 -6.57 -4.41 -27.90
N PRO A 101 -7.37 -4.86 -26.92
CA PRO A 101 -8.79 -5.16 -27.13
C PRO A 101 -9.58 -3.95 -27.65
N TYR A 102 -9.37 -2.77 -27.06
CA TYR A 102 -10.07 -1.54 -27.46
C TYR A 102 -9.66 -1.08 -28.85
N GLU A 103 -8.36 -1.07 -29.17
CA GLU A 103 -7.88 -0.76 -30.52
C GLU A 103 -8.45 -1.72 -31.57
N ARG A 104 -8.58 -3.00 -31.23
CA ARG A 104 -9.13 -4.02 -32.14
C ARG A 104 -10.62 -3.79 -32.40
N ILE A 105 -11.38 -3.32 -31.41
CA ILE A 105 -12.79 -2.96 -31.56
C ILE A 105 -12.91 -1.70 -32.43
N GLN A 106 -12.10 -0.69 -32.16
CA GLN A 106 -12.13 0.58 -32.90
C GLN A 106 -11.78 0.40 -34.39
N ARG A 107 -10.77 -0.44 -34.70
CA ARG A 107 -10.40 -0.79 -36.08
C ARG A 107 -11.46 -1.61 -36.82
N LYS A 108 -12.36 -2.31 -36.11
CA LYS A 108 -13.48 -3.05 -36.72
C LYS A 108 -14.67 -2.16 -37.05
N GLN A 109 -14.83 -1.01 -36.38
CA GLN A 109 -15.90 -0.05 -36.66
C GLN A 109 -15.56 0.93 -37.80
N LEU A 110 -14.27 1.02 -38.17
CA LEU A 110 -13.77 1.86 -39.26
C LEU A 110 -13.68 1.13 -40.62
N LYS A 111 -14.25 -0.08 -40.72
CA LYS A 111 -14.46 -0.83 -41.97
C LYS A 111 -15.94 -0.99 -42.21
#